data_AF-A0A6B0XJ58-F1
#
_entry.id   AF-A0A6B0XJ58-F1
#
_cell.length_a   1.000
_cell.length_b   1.000
_cell.length_c   1.000
_cell.angle_alpha   90.00
_cell.angle_beta   90.00
_cell.angle_gamma   90.00
#
_symmetry.space_group_name_H-M   'P 1'
#
loop_
_entity.id
_entity.type
_entity.pdbx_description
1 polymer ?
#
loop_
_entity_poly.entity_id
_entity_poly.type
_entity_poly.pdbx_seq_one_letter_code
_entity_poly.pdbx_strand_id
1 'polypeptide(L)' 'MKTTVDIPERELEDAIRFTNAKTKREAIVGAITDFNRRMRMAELVRYADTCDDLMTPEELQALRRRG' A
#
# COMPACT_ATOMS: atom_id res chain seq x y z
N MET A 1 10.35 -11.58 12.82
CA MET A 1 11.77 -11.85 12.52
C MET A 1 12.59 -10.62 12.88
N LYS A 2 13.82 -10.78 13.40
CA LYS A 2 14.75 -9.67 13.66
C LYS A 2 15.83 -9.71 12.57
N THR A 3 16.08 -8.57 11.94
CA THR A 3 17.06 -8.41 10.87
C THR A 3 17.91 -7.19 11.17
N THR A 4 19.21 -7.26 10.92
CA THR A 4 20.14 -6.14 11.03
C THR A 4 20.44 -5.62 9.64
N VAL A 5 20.26 -4.33 9.42
CA VAL A 5 20.54 -3.63 8.16
C VAL A 5 21.22 -2.31 8.48
N ASP A 6 22.22 -1.94 7.68
CA ASP A 6 22.86 -0.63 7.78
C ASP A 6 22.03 0.38 6.97
N ILE A 7 21.57 1.43 7.65
CA ILE A 7 20.73 2.48 7.07
C ILE A 7 21.48 3.81 7.20
N PRO A 8 21.64 4.60 6.12
CA PRO A 8 22.23 5.93 6.22
C PRO A 8 21.43 6.81 7.20
N GLU A 9 22.11 7.55 8.09
CA GLU A 9 21.43 8.31 9.15
C GLU A 9 20.40 9.30 8.58
N ARG A 10 20.73 9.97 7.45
CA ARG A 10 19.83 10.91 6.78
C ARG A 10 18.53 10.25 6.32
N GLU A 11 18.61 9.05 5.76
CA GLU A 11 17.44 8.30 5.31
C GLU A 11 16.58 7.84 6.49
N LEU A 12 17.21 7.47 7.61
CA LEU A 12 16.50 7.11 8.83
C LEU A 12 15.81 8.32 9.48
N GLU A 13 16.45 9.49 9.49
CA GLU A 13 15.87 10.75 9.94
C GLU A 13 14.65 11.14 9.09
N ASP A 14 14.76 11.04 7.77
CA ASP A 14 13.66 11.30 6.86
C ASP A 14 12.52 10.30 7.05
N ALA A 15 12.82 9.01 7.24
CA ALA A 15 11.80 8.02 7.56
C ALA A 15 11.06 8.38 8.85
N ILE A 16 11.77 8.74 9.93
CA ILE A 16 11.15 9.17 11.19
C ILE A 16 10.27 10.40 10.99
N ARG A 17 10.74 11.40 10.24
CA ARG A 17 10.01 12.63 9.94
C ARG A 17 8.74 12.35 9.14
N PHE A 18 8.83 11.57 8.08
CA PHE A 18 7.70 11.29 7.19
C PHE A 18 6.65 10.37 7.82
N THR A 19 7.07 9.43 8.66
CA THR A 19 6.13 8.56 9.38
C THR A 19 5.66 9.16 10.71
N ASN A 20 6.24 10.27 11.15
CA ASN A 20 6.04 10.88 12.48
C ASN A 20 6.21 9.87 13.63
N ALA A 21 7.17 8.95 13.48
CA ALA A 21 7.34 7.82 14.39
C ALA A 21 8.12 8.22 15.64
N LYS A 22 7.84 7.56 16.77
CA LYS A 22 8.53 7.82 18.05
C LYS A 22 9.83 7.01 18.18
N THR A 23 9.98 5.96 17.39
CA THR A 23 11.15 5.07 17.44
C THR A 23 11.70 4.75 16.06
N LYS A 24 13.01 4.48 15.97
CA LYS A 24 13.69 4.02 14.74
C LYS A 24 12.97 2.81 14.12
N ARG A 25 12.57 1.83 14.94
CA ARG A 25 11.85 0.63 14.47
C ARG A 25 10.49 0.97 13.86
N GLU A 26 9.71 1.81 14.53
CA GLU A 26 8.38 2.21 14.06
C GLU A 26 8.47 2.93 12.72
N ALA A 27 9.45 3.83 12.55
CA ALA A 27 9.70 4.52 11.30
C ALA A 27 9.96 3.55 10.14
N ILE A 28 10.86 2.60 10.35
CA ILE A 28 11.22 1.61 9.32
C ILE A 28 10.04 0.68 8.99
N VAL A 29 9.32 0.20 10.00
CA VAL A 29 8.13 -0.65 9.77
C VAL A 29 7.04 0.13 9.02
N GLY A 30 6.83 1.40 9.37
CA GLY A 30 5.90 2.29 8.68
C GLY A 30 6.27 2.49 7.22
N ALA A 31 7.53 2.85 6.95
CA ALA A 31 8.03 3.04 5.59
C ALA A 31 7.89 1.78 4.72
N ILE A 32 8.26 0.62 5.25
CA ILE A 32 8.11 -0.67 4.53
C ILE A 32 6.64 -0.98 4.24
N THR A 33 5.76 -0.74 5.22
CA THR A 33 4.33 -1.01 5.07
C THR A 33 3.71 -0.15 3.99
N ASP A 34 4.04 1.15 3.99
CA ASP A 34 3.54 2.10 3.00
C ASP A 34 4.09 1.81 1.60
N PHE A 35 5.39 1.52 1.48
CA PHE A 35 6.00 1.08 0.22
C PHE A 35 5.28 -0.15 -0.35
N ASN A 36 5.10 -1.19 0.47
CA ASN A 36 4.42 -2.41 0.04
C ASN A 36 2.95 -2.19 -0.31
N ARG A 37 2.28 -1.22 0.32
CA ARG A 37 0.92 -0.83 -0.07
C ARG A 37 0.90 -0.22 -1.46
N ARG A 38 1.81 0.72 -1.75
CA ARG A 38 1.94 1.35 -3.08
C ARG A 38 2.28 0.33 -4.16
N MET A 39 3.23 -0.57 -3.87
CA MET A 39 3.62 -1.62 -4.81
C MET A 39 2.49 -2.61 -5.11
N ARG A 40 1.72 -3.02 -4.10
CA ARG A 40 0.52 -3.85 -4.30
C ARG A 40 -0.53 -3.15 -5.15
N MET A 41 -0.76 -1.84 -4.95
CA MET A 41 -1.67 -1.08 -5.81
C MET A 41 -1.14 -1.00 -7.25
N ALA A 42 0.15 -0.75 -7.44
CA ALA A 42 0.77 -0.72 -8.76
C ALA A 42 0.69 -2.07 -9.48
N GLU A 43 0.78 -3.17 -8.75
CA GLU A 43 0.60 -4.52 -9.28
C GLU A 43 -0.85 -4.77 -9.71
N LEU A 44 -1.84 -4.32 -8.92
CA LEU A 44 -3.26 -4.43 -9.29
C LEU A 44 -3.59 -3.67 -10.59
N VAL A 45 -2.96 -2.53 -10.83
CA VAL A 45 -3.15 -1.76 -12.08
C VAL A 45 -2.77 -2.57 -13.31
N ARG A 46 -1.88 -3.56 -13.20
CA ARG A 46 -1.54 -4.44 -14.34
C ARG A 46 -2.69 -5.31 -14.81
N TYR A 47 -3.68 -5.52 -13.95
CA TYR A 47 -4.89 -6.29 -14.25
C TYR A 47 -6.06 -5.39 -14.68
N ALA A 48 -5.86 -4.07 -14.71
CA ALA A 48 -6.84 -3.17 -15.31
C ALA A 48 -7.07 -3.58 -16.77
N ASP A 49 -8.34 -3.68 -17.17
CA ASP A 49 -8.78 -4.14 -18.51
C ASP A 49 -8.64 -5.64 -18.80
N THR A 50 -8.18 -6.46 -17.83
CA THR A 50 -8.18 -7.94 -17.96
C THR A 50 -9.32 -8.64 -17.22
N CYS A 51 -10.17 -7.88 -16.53
CA CYS A 51 -11.30 -8.43 -15.79
C CYS A 51 -12.56 -8.41 -16.66
N ASP A 52 -12.61 -9.29 -17.65
CA ASP A 52 -13.72 -9.41 -18.60
C ASP A 52 -15.04 -9.80 -17.92
N ASP A 53 -14.98 -10.55 -16.81
CA ASP A 53 -16.14 -11.03 -16.05
C ASP A 53 -16.55 -10.09 -14.90
N LEU A 54 -15.93 -8.91 -14.77
CA LEU A 54 -16.31 -7.98 -13.70
C LEU A 54 -17.62 -7.28 -14.06
N MET A 55 -18.57 -7.31 -13.12
CA MET A 55 -19.83 -6.60 -13.24
C MET A 55 -19.63 -5.10 -13.47
N THR A 56 -20.33 -4.56 -14.47
CA THR A 56 -20.33 -3.13 -14.77
C THR A 56 -21.03 -2.31 -13.68
N PRO A 57 -20.73 -1.00 -13.56
CA PRO A 57 -21.44 -0.12 -12.64
C PRO A 57 -22.98 -0.14 -12.83
N GLU A 58 -23.45 -0.27 -14.06
CA GLU A 58 -24.87 -0.31 -14.41
C GLU A 58 -25.54 -1.60 -13.91
N GLU A 59 -24.90 -2.76 -14.11
CA GLU A 59 -25.37 -4.06 -13.62
C GLU A 59 -25.44 -4.08 -12.08
N LEU A 60 -24.45 -3.49 -11.40
CA LEU A 60 -24.44 -3.39 -9.94
C LEU A 60 -25.58 -2.51 -9.42
N GLN A 61 -25.86 -1.38 -10.09
CA GLN A 61 -27.00 -0.53 -9.73
C GLN A 61 -28.34 -1.25 -9.92
N ALA A 62 -28.48 -2.03 -10.99
CA ALA A 62 -29.70 -2.81 -11.24
C ALA A 62 -29.93 -3.87 -10.15
N LEU A 63 -28.87 -4.56 -9.69
CA LEU A 63 -28.97 -5.52 -8.58
C LEU A 63 -29.36 -4.84 -7.26
N ARG A 64 -28.75 -3.69 -6.92
CA ARG A 64 -29.05 -2.94 -5.68
C ARG A 64 -30.48 -2.40 -5.62
N ARG A 65 -31.12 -2.16 -6.76
CA ARG A 65 -32.54 -1.72 -6.83
C ARG A 65 -33.53 -2.90 -6.72
N ARG A 66 -33.06 -4.14 -6.87
CA ARG A 66 -33.88 -5.37 -6.82
C ARG A 66 -33.91 -6.04 -5.45
N GLY A 67 -33.09 -5.59 -4.49
CA GLY A 67 -33.13 -6.00 -3.08
C GLY A 67 -33.73 -4.90 -2.21
#